data_AF-A0A2T2RCV7-F1
#
_entry.id   AF-A0A2T2RCV7-F1
#
_cell.length_a   1.000
_cell.length_b   1.000
_cell.length_c   1.000
_cell.angle_alpha   90.00
_cell.angle_beta   90.00
_cell.angle_gamma   90.00
#
_symmetry.space_group_name_H-M   'P 1'
#
loop_
_entity.id
_entity.type
_entity.pdbx_description
1 polymer ?
#
loop_
_entity_poly.entity_id
_entity_poly.type
_entity_poly.pdbx_seq_one_letter_code
_entity_poly.pdbx_strand_id
1 'polypeptide(L)'
;MVGQELAIPAEPSAVDVGPATIPPAGSSEPEAQAASPASTQSQGSQQAQPEPARQASQGVAHSVWDRLAQCESNGNWSTNTGNGFYGGLQFHPGTWAAHGGHAYAPNAHLATRGQQIAVAERLLAAQGWDAWPACSARLGLR
;
A
#
# COMPACT_ATOMS: atom_id res chain seq x y z
N MET A 1 -14.66 27.16 34.38
CA MET A 1 -14.56 25.99 35.28
C MET A 1 -15.95 25.38 35.50
N VAL A 2 -16.48 24.72 34.47
CA VAL A 2 -17.50 23.66 34.48
C VAL A 2 -17.22 22.89 33.18
N GLY A 3 -16.96 21.59 33.10
CA GLY A 3 -17.30 20.48 33.98
C GLY A 3 -18.06 19.39 33.19
N GLN A 4 -17.71 19.12 31.92
CA GLN A 4 -18.39 18.06 31.16
C GLN A 4 -17.63 16.74 31.32
N GLU A 5 -17.99 16.05 32.41
CA GLU A 5 -17.66 14.66 32.72
C GLU A 5 -18.35 13.68 31.76
N LEU A 6 -17.63 12.58 31.55
CA LEU A 6 -17.94 11.30 30.91
C LEU A 6 -19.41 10.82 31.04
N ALA A 7 -19.95 10.24 29.97
CA ALA A 7 -20.54 8.88 29.98
C ALA A 7 -20.95 8.39 28.58
N ILE A 8 -20.76 7.09 28.40
CA ILE A 8 -20.89 6.22 27.22
C ILE A 8 -22.38 5.92 26.89
N PRO A 9 -22.73 5.58 25.64
CA PRO A 9 -23.24 4.21 25.35
C PRO A 9 -22.46 3.58 24.18
N ALA A 10 -21.76 2.44 24.29
CA ALA A 10 -22.25 1.07 24.47
C ALA A 10 -23.38 0.75 23.48
N GLU A 11 -22.99 0.07 22.40
CA GLU A 11 -23.68 -0.75 21.37
C GLU A 11 -25.22 -0.74 21.25
N PRO A 12 -25.71 -1.00 20.02
CA PRO A 12 -26.59 -2.16 19.92
C PRO A 12 -26.29 -3.15 18.77
N SER A 13 -26.31 -4.43 19.15
CA SER A 13 -26.98 -5.57 18.50
C SER A 13 -26.58 -6.03 17.09
N ALA A 14 -25.83 -7.13 17.08
CA ALA A 14 -26.03 -8.35 16.30
C ALA A 14 -27.15 -8.37 15.24
N VAL A 15 -26.76 -8.59 13.98
CA VAL A 15 -27.56 -9.31 13.00
C VAL A 15 -26.93 -10.68 12.76
N ASP A 16 -27.63 -11.70 13.21
CA ASP A 16 -27.44 -13.10 12.84
C ASP A 16 -27.90 -13.27 11.38
N VAL A 17 -26.96 -13.62 10.50
CA VAL A 17 -27.29 -14.17 9.17
C VAL A 17 -26.69 -15.57 9.14
N GLY A 18 -27.57 -16.55 9.26
CA GLY A 18 -27.24 -17.98 9.23
C GLY A 18 -26.52 -18.45 7.96
N PRO A 19 -26.04 -19.70 7.96
CA PRO A 19 -25.05 -20.20 7.02
C PRO A 19 -25.62 -20.46 5.62
N ALA A 20 -25.10 -19.77 4.61
CA ALA A 20 -25.28 -20.16 3.22
C ALA A 20 -24.21 -21.19 2.84
N THR A 21 -24.61 -22.46 2.87
CA THR A 21 -23.89 -23.59 2.27
C THR A 21 -23.69 -23.35 0.78
N ILE A 22 -22.43 -23.18 0.35
CA ILE A 22 -22.04 -23.22 -1.07
C ILE A 22 -21.53 -24.64 -1.39
N PRO A 23 -22.05 -25.33 -2.43
CA PRO A 23 -21.56 -26.65 -2.85
C PRO A 23 -20.14 -26.58 -3.49
N PRO A 24 -19.29 -27.60 -3.32
CA PRO A 24 -18.01 -27.68 -4.01
C PRO A 24 -18.22 -28.15 -5.46
N ALA A 25 -17.84 -27.31 -6.42
CA ALA A 25 -17.69 -27.72 -7.81
C ALA A 25 -16.22 -27.97 -8.13
N GLY A 26 -15.92 -29.21 -8.54
CA GLY A 26 -14.96 -29.45 -9.60
C GLY A 26 -13.53 -29.78 -9.17
N SER A 27 -13.24 -31.07 -9.14
CA SER A 27 -11.90 -31.62 -9.37
C SER A 27 -11.23 -31.03 -10.61
N SER A 28 -9.94 -30.75 -10.50
CA SER A 28 -9.00 -30.93 -11.61
C SER A 28 -7.63 -31.29 -11.02
N GLU A 29 -7.24 -32.52 -11.33
CA GLU A 29 -6.06 -33.27 -10.93
C GLU A 29 -4.78 -32.68 -11.55
N PRO A 30 -3.61 -32.70 -10.87
CA PRO A 30 -2.33 -32.47 -11.53
C PRO A 30 -1.58 -33.80 -11.73
N GLU A 31 -1.50 -34.28 -12.98
CA GLU A 31 -0.63 -35.40 -13.35
C GLU A 31 0.51 -34.94 -14.28
N ALA A 32 1.73 -35.06 -13.73
CA ALA A 32 3.02 -35.42 -14.32
C ALA A 32 3.59 -34.78 -15.62
N GLN A 33 4.72 -34.07 -15.42
CA GLN A 33 6.07 -34.27 -16.02
C GLN A 33 6.25 -34.42 -17.55
N ALA A 34 7.08 -33.54 -18.15
CA ALA A 34 8.42 -33.89 -18.68
C ALA A 34 9.06 -32.78 -19.57
N ALA A 35 10.37 -32.58 -19.35
CA ALA A 35 11.45 -32.28 -20.31
C ALA A 35 11.48 -30.97 -21.14
N SER A 36 12.60 -30.25 -20.98
CA SER A 36 13.18 -29.28 -21.92
C SER A 36 13.44 -29.89 -23.32
N PRO A 37 13.57 -29.06 -24.38
CA PRO A 37 14.90 -28.50 -24.68
C PRO A 37 14.90 -27.01 -25.07
N ALA A 38 16.13 -26.52 -25.18
CA ALA A 38 16.54 -25.14 -25.34
C ALA A 38 16.22 -24.51 -26.71
N SER A 39 16.29 -23.17 -26.68
CA SER A 39 16.74 -22.25 -27.73
C SER A 39 15.85 -21.98 -28.94
N THR A 40 15.27 -20.78 -28.97
CA THR A 40 15.51 -19.83 -30.07
C THR A 40 15.49 -18.41 -29.51
N GLN A 41 16.68 -17.90 -29.22
CA GLN A 41 16.89 -16.47 -28.97
C GLN A 41 16.76 -15.73 -30.29
N SER A 42 15.70 -14.95 -30.44
CA SER A 42 15.64 -13.92 -31.49
C SER A 42 16.35 -12.68 -30.95
N GLN A 43 17.64 -12.56 -31.28
CA GLN A 43 18.42 -11.35 -31.07
C GLN A 43 17.94 -10.29 -32.07
N GLY A 44 16.97 -9.48 -31.64
CA GLY A 44 16.52 -8.28 -32.34
C GLY A 44 17.21 -7.04 -31.78
N SER A 45 18.22 -6.58 -32.51
CA SER A 45 18.62 -5.17 -32.68
C SER A 45 18.55 -4.26 -31.46
N GLN A 46 19.70 -4.13 -30.79
CA GLN A 46 20.02 -3.05 -29.88
C GLN A 46 19.93 -1.71 -30.62
N GLN A 47 18.84 -0.98 -30.40
CA GLN A 47 18.71 0.41 -30.81
C GLN A 47 18.92 1.26 -29.56
N ALA A 48 20.05 1.97 -29.55
CA ALA A 48 20.41 2.92 -28.52
C ALA A 48 19.27 3.92 -28.28
N GLN A 49 18.67 3.85 -27.10
CA GLN A 49 17.80 4.88 -26.56
C GLN A 49 18.51 5.57 -25.39
N PRO A 50 18.35 6.90 -25.24
CA PRO A 50 19.00 7.66 -24.17
C PRO A 50 18.53 7.15 -22.80
N GLU A 51 19.50 6.92 -21.89
CA GLU A 51 19.31 6.37 -20.55
C GLU A 51 18.12 7.00 -19.80
N PRO A 52 17.02 6.27 -19.57
CA PRO A 52 16.16 6.60 -18.44
C PRO A 52 16.95 6.27 -17.17
N ALA A 53 16.93 7.23 -16.23
CA ALA A 53 17.57 7.18 -14.94
C ALA A 53 17.59 5.75 -14.34
N ARG A 54 18.81 5.31 -14.00
CA ARG A 54 19.14 4.13 -13.16
C ARG A 54 17.91 3.56 -12.46
N GLN A 55 17.37 2.48 -13.02
CA GLN A 55 16.50 1.58 -12.26
C GLN A 55 17.36 1.05 -11.11
N ALA A 56 17.18 1.64 -9.93
CA ALA A 56 17.81 1.17 -8.71
C ALA A 56 17.45 -0.31 -8.56
N SER A 57 18.50 -1.12 -8.51
CA SER A 57 18.45 -2.58 -8.56
C SER A 57 17.56 -3.13 -7.45
N GLN A 58 16.73 -4.10 -7.84
CA GLN A 58 15.83 -4.89 -7.01
C GLN A 58 16.61 -5.76 -6.00
N GLY A 59 17.17 -5.13 -4.98
CA GLY A 59 17.38 -5.73 -3.67
C GLY A 59 16.48 -4.95 -2.73
N VAL A 60 15.56 -5.61 -2.02
CA VAL A 60 14.61 -4.92 -1.13
C VAL A 60 15.37 -4.41 0.10
N ALA A 61 16.15 -3.34 -0.09
CA ALA A 61 16.49 -2.45 1.00
C ALA A 61 15.17 -1.84 1.44
N HIS A 62 14.63 -2.34 2.56
CA HIS A 62 13.43 -1.77 3.16
C HIS A 62 13.76 -0.36 3.63
N SER A 63 13.29 0.61 2.87
CA SER A 63 13.35 2.02 3.24
C SER A 63 12.55 2.24 4.53
N VAL A 64 12.79 3.37 5.19
CA VAL A 64 11.97 3.79 6.35
C VAL A 64 10.47 3.78 6.00
N TRP A 65 10.14 4.13 4.75
CA TRP A 65 8.79 4.12 4.22
C TRP A 65 8.19 2.72 4.10
N ASP A 66 8.98 1.68 3.83
CA ASP A 66 8.47 0.30 3.83
C ASP A 66 8.15 -0.17 5.23
N ARG A 67 8.98 0.18 6.22
CA ARG A 67 8.70 -0.16 7.62
C ARG A 67 7.47 0.58 8.11
N LEU A 68 7.28 1.83 7.69
CA LEU A 68 6.08 2.59 7.97
C LEU A 68 4.85 1.95 7.32
N ALA A 69 4.93 1.64 6.01
CA ALA A 69 3.84 0.95 5.31
C ALA A 69 3.52 -0.42 5.91
N GLN A 70 4.52 -1.14 6.42
CA GLN A 70 4.29 -2.40 7.14
C GLN A 70 3.48 -2.18 8.42
N CYS A 71 3.70 -1.07 9.11
CA CYS A 71 2.93 -0.73 10.30
C CYS A 71 1.51 -0.23 9.96
N GLU A 72 1.37 0.54 8.87
CA GLU A 72 0.12 1.21 8.47
C GLU A 72 -0.84 0.31 7.69
N SER A 73 -0.35 -0.42 6.70
CA SER A 73 -1.16 -1.21 5.76
C SER A 73 -0.69 -2.66 5.61
N ASN A 74 0.14 -3.13 6.54
CA ASN A 74 0.82 -4.43 6.43
C ASN A 74 1.65 -4.57 5.15
N GLY A 75 2.15 -3.44 4.63
CA GLY A 75 3.02 -3.38 3.44
C GLY A 75 2.26 -3.35 2.11
N ASN A 76 0.93 -3.31 2.13
CA ASN A 76 0.13 -3.27 0.91
C ASN A 76 -0.03 -1.83 0.40
N TRP A 77 0.69 -1.51 -0.68
CA TRP A 77 0.68 -0.19 -1.31
C TRP A 77 -0.59 0.14 -2.10
N SER A 78 -1.41 -0.85 -2.43
CA SER A 78 -2.67 -0.69 -3.15
C SER A 78 -3.89 -0.82 -2.23
N THR A 79 -3.69 -0.68 -0.91
CA THR A 79 -4.75 -0.85 0.08
C THR A 79 -5.88 0.15 -0.13
N ASN A 80 -7.11 -0.37 -0.19
CA ASN A 80 -8.35 0.39 -0.17
C ASN A 80 -9.42 -0.45 0.55
N THR A 81 -9.47 -0.35 1.88
CA THR A 81 -10.38 -1.13 2.72
C THR A 81 -11.74 -0.44 2.95
N GLY A 82 -11.94 0.75 2.39
CA GLY A 82 -13.13 1.56 2.62
C GLY A 82 -13.14 2.30 3.97
N ASN A 83 -12.02 2.37 4.68
CA ASN A 83 -11.87 3.09 5.95
C ASN A 83 -11.57 4.60 5.79
N GLY A 84 -11.59 5.12 4.55
CA GLY A 84 -11.28 6.52 4.23
C GLY A 84 -9.78 6.84 4.06
N PHE A 85 -8.90 5.85 4.22
CA PHE A 85 -7.46 5.97 3.98
C PHE A 85 -7.04 5.09 2.81
N TYR A 86 -5.99 5.51 2.12
CA TYR A 86 -5.59 4.89 0.86
C TYR A 86 -4.09 4.62 0.79
N GLY A 87 -3.76 3.49 0.18
CA GLY A 87 -2.40 3.10 -0.18
C GLY A 87 -1.57 2.56 0.97
N GLY A 88 -0.26 2.49 0.76
CA GLY A 88 0.69 1.88 1.70
C GLY A 88 0.88 2.68 2.98
N LEU A 89 0.79 4.00 2.86
CA LEU A 89 1.02 4.93 3.97
C LEU A 89 -0.28 5.48 4.56
N GLN A 90 -1.42 4.87 4.23
CA GLN A 90 -2.74 5.27 4.74
C GLN A 90 -2.98 6.78 4.59
N PHE A 91 -2.86 7.31 3.37
CA PHE A 91 -3.12 8.72 3.12
C PHE A 91 -4.61 9.04 3.20
N HIS A 92 -4.95 10.14 3.86
CA HIS A 92 -6.26 10.76 3.73
C HIS A 92 -6.36 11.51 2.39
N PRO A 93 -7.51 11.49 1.66
CA PRO A 93 -7.65 12.14 0.35
C PRO A 93 -7.28 13.62 0.33
N GLY A 94 -7.69 14.36 1.37
CA GLY A 94 -7.38 15.78 1.49
C GLY A 94 -5.87 16.04 1.59
N THR A 95 -5.16 15.25 2.38
CA THR A 95 -3.70 15.32 2.52
C THR A 95 -3.00 14.91 1.23
N TRP A 96 -3.46 13.83 0.59
CA TRP A 96 -2.94 13.40 -0.71
C TRP A 96 -3.02 14.52 -1.75
N ALA A 97 -4.17 15.17 -1.87
CA ALA A 97 -4.37 16.29 -2.77
C ALA A 97 -3.49 17.50 -2.38
N ALA A 98 -3.45 17.87 -1.09
CA ALA A 98 -2.69 19.02 -0.60
C ALA A 98 -1.18 18.93 -0.87
N HIS A 99 -0.61 17.72 -0.88
CA HIS A 99 0.81 17.49 -1.15
C HIS A 99 1.11 17.11 -2.62
N GLY A 100 0.17 17.38 -3.52
CA GLY A 100 0.35 17.24 -4.97
C GLY A 100 0.20 15.80 -5.49
N GLY A 101 -0.47 14.93 -4.74
CA GLY A 101 -0.70 13.54 -5.12
C GLY A 101 -1.60 13.38 -6.36
N HIS A 102 -2.49 14.33 -6.62
CA HIS A 102 -3.33 14.34 -7.83
C HIS A 102 -2.53 14.43 -9.14
N ALA A 103 -1.26 14.85 -9.09
CA ALA A 103 -0.38 14.78 -10.26
C ALA A 103 -0.02 13.33 -10.66
N TYR A 104 -0.15 12.37 -9.73
CA TYR A 104 0.13 10.96 -9.95
C TYR A 104 -1.15 10.15 -10.12
N ALA A 105 -2.11 10.31 -9.20
CA ALA A 105 -3.38 9.62 -9.23
C ALA A 105 -4.44 10.33 -8.39
N PRO A 106 -5.75 10.07 -8.62
CA PRO A 106 -6.81 10.64 -7.79
C PRO A 106 -6.70 10.28 -6.31
N ASN A 107 -6.20 9.08 -5.99
CA ASN A 107 -6.00 8.60 -4.63
C ASN A 107 -4.68 7.82 -4.53
N ALA A 108 -4.11 7.74 -3.32
CA ALA A 108 -2.82 7.10 -3.09
C ALA A 108 -2.77 5.62 -3.52
N HIS A 109 -3.83 4.83 -3.30
CA HIS A 109 -3.87 3.40 -3.66
C HIS A 109 -3.76 3.12 -5.17
N LEU A 110 -4.03 4.12 -6.01
CA LEU A 110 -3.89 4.06 -7.47
C LEU A 110 -2.50 4.50 -7.93
N ALA A 111 -1.73 5.14 -7.06
CA ALA A 111 -0.37 5.55 -7.32
C ALA A 111 0.61 4.43 -6.98
N THR A 112 1.73 4.40 -7.70
CA THR A 112 2.80 3.45 -7.41
C THR A 112 3.44 3.75 -6.05
N ARG A 113 4.09 2.75 -5.45
CA ARG A 113 4.86 2.91 -4.21
C ARG A 113 5.79 4.12 -4.25
N GLY A 114 6.56 4.29 -5.32
CA GLY A 114 7.50 5.42 -5.45
C GLY A 114 6.79 6.78 -5.48
N GLN A 115 5.63 6.87 -6.14
CA GLN A 115 4.81 8.09 -6.17
C GLN A 115 4.22 8.41 -4.80
N GLN A 116 3.76 7.40 -4.06
CA GLN A 116 3.27 7.59 -2.70
C GLN A 116 4.38 8.10 -1.77
N ILE A 117 5.58 7.54 -1.87
CA ILE A 117 6.75 8.00 -1.13
C ILE A 117 7.12 9.44 -1.48
N ALA A 118 7.09 9.82 -2.76
CA ALA A 118 7.38 11.19 -3.16
C ALA A 118 6.41 12.21 -2.55
N VAL A 119 5.13 11.87 -2.41
CA VAL A 119 4.14 12.71 -1.71
C VAL A 119 4.38 12.69 -0.19
N ALA A 120 4.76 11.53 0.37
CA ALA A 120 5.09 11.38 1.78
C ALA A 120 6.30 12.21 2.20
N GLU A 121 7.33 12.30 1.36
CA GLU A 121 8.50 13.15 1.58
C GLU A 121 8.12 14.64 1.62
N ARG A 122 7.16 15.07 0.78
CA ARG A 122 6.65 16.45 0.82
C ARG A 122 5.84 16.71 2.10
N LEU A 123 5.01 15.75 2.52
CA LEU A 123 4.28 15.84 3.79
C LEU A 123 5.24 15.87 4.98
N LEU A 124 6.27 15.02 4.96
CA LEU A 124 7.31 14.97 5.98
C LEU A 124 8.08 16.29 6.05
N ALA A 125 8.41 16.90 4.92
CA ALA A 125 9.05 18.22 4.90
C ALA A 125 8.17 19.33 5.49
N ALA A 126 6.85 19.18 5.42
CA ALA A 126 5.89 20.18 5.91
C ALA A 126 5.52 20.00 7.39
N GLN A 127 5.29 18.77 7.84
CA GLN A 127 4.75 18.45 9.17
C GLN A 127 5.68 17.59 10.02
N GLY A 128 6.72 17.00 9.44
CA GLY A 128 7.54 15.99 10.11
C GLY A 128 6.80 14.66 10.28
N TRP A 129 7.34 13.79 11.14
CA TRP A 129 6.81 12.44 11.36
C TRP A 129 5.49 12.39 12.14
N ASP A 130 5.03 13.53 12.67
CA ASP A 130 3.71 13.69 13.31
C ASP A 130 2.53 13.37 12.39
N ALA A 131 2.74 13.34 11.07
CA ALA A 131 1.74 12.84 10.12
C ALA A 131 1.40 11.35 10.32
N TRP A 132 2.29 10.56 10.96
CA TRP A 132 2.09 9.14 11.28
C TRP A 132 2.45 8.86 12.74
N PRO A 133 1.72 9.38 13.73
CA PRO A 133 2.20 9.45 15.11
C PRO A 133 2.35 8.08 15.77
N ALA A 134 1.46 7.13 15.48
CA ALA A 134 1.48 5.80 16.10
C ALA A 134 2.62 4.92 15.55
N CYS A 135 2.78 4.88 14.23
CA CYS A 135 3.78 4.03 13.60
C CYS A 135 5.18 4.66 13.60
N SER A 136 5.31 5.97 13.42
CA SER A 136 6.61 6.65 13.56
C SER A 136 7.16 6.51 14.99
N ALA A 137 6.28 6.58 16.00
CA ALA A 137 6.61 6.33 17.40
C ALA A 137 7.20 4.93 17.63
N ARG A 138 6.57 3.90 17.06
CA ARG A 138 7.02 2.49 17.15
C ARG A 138 8.33 2.26 16.41
N LEU A 139 8.59 3.02 15.35
CA LEU A 139 9.79 2.92 14.53
C LEU A 139 10.93 3.82 15.01
N GLY A 140 10.71 4.67 16.02
CA GLY A 140 11.72 5.58 16.56
C GLY A 140 12.10 6.71 15.61
N LEU A 141 11.15 7.22 14.82
CA LEU A 141 11.41 8.18 13.74
C LEU A 141 11.22 9.66 14.14
N ARG A 142 10.96 9.95 15.41
CA ARG A 142 10.70 11.32 15.90
C ARG A 142 11.92 12.00 16.49
#